data_AF-A0A8J3LPA8-F1
#
_entry.id   AF-A0A8J3LPA8-F1
#
_cell.length_a   1.000
_cell.length_b   1.000
_cell.length_c   1.000
_cell.angle_alpha   90.00
_cell.angle_beta   90.00
_cell.angle_gamma   90.00
#
_symmetry.space_group_name_H-M   'P 1'
#
loop_
_entity.id
_entity.type
_entity.pdbx_description
1 polymer ?
#
loop_
_entity_poly.entity_id
_entity_poly.type
_entity_poly.pdbx_seq_one_letter_code
_entity_poly.pdbx_strand_id
1 'polypeptide(L)'
;MVRSVDSRITSLVRRDRLLAVAFTVLMWVFLALVYFAASSVASSTTVSVVLLASMLMLGAFNTASIVGMIRTYAANRDLIYREDILNLDRARQQRAGVGRAV
;
A
#
# COMPACT_ATOMS: atom_id res chain seq x y z
N MET A 1 1.30 22.63 20.56
CA MET A 1 2.65 22.29 20.04
C MET A 1 2.52 21.96 18.56
N VAL A 2 3.08 22.78 17.68
CA VAL A 2 3.10 22.52 16.23
C VAL A 2 4.03 21.32 15.99
N ARG A 3 3.51 20.21 15.46
CA ARG A 3 4.31 19.03 15.11
C ARG A 3 5.36 19.44 14.05
N SER A 4 6.63 19.06 14.25
CA SER A 4 7.67 19.28 13.25
C SER A 4 7.32 18.57 11.94
N VAL A 5 7.82 19.07 10.81
CA VAL A 5 7.58 18.47 9.49
C VAL A 5 7.98 16.99 9.49
N ASP A 6 9.10 16.63 10.10
CA ASP A 6 9.56 15.24 10.23
C ASP A 6 8.57 14.34 11.00
N SER A 7 7.97 14.86 12.07
CA SER A 7 6.95 14.11 12.83
C SER A 7 5.66 13.88 12.03
N ARG A 8 5.37 14.74 11.05
CA ARG A 8 4.26 14.57 10.11
C ARG A 8 4.62 13.57 9.00
N ILE A 9 5.82 13.67 8.43
CA ILE A 9 6.36 12.72 7.42
C ILE A 9 6.32 11.29 7.96
N THR A 10 6.90 11.07 9.14
CA THR A 10 6.95 9.74 9.77
C THR A 10 5.56 9.17 10.04
N SER A 11 4.59 10.01 10.41
CA SER A 11 3.20 9.59 10.60
C SER A 11 2.50 9.18 9.30
N LEU A 12 2.79 9.87 8.18
CA LEU A 12 2.23 9.53 6.87
C LEU A 12 2.83 8.22 6.35
N VAL A 13 4.15 8.12 6.35
CA VAL A 13 4.89 6.91 5.96
C VAL A 13 4.40 5.68 6.72
N ARG A 14 4.15 5.81 8.03
CA ARG A 14 3.66 4.70 8.86
C ARG A 14 2.26 4.26 8.47
N ARG A 15 1.36 5.19 8.13
CA ARG A 15 -0.01 4.88 7.69
C ARG A 15 -0.03 4.20 6.34
N ASP A 16 0.75 4.70 5.38
CA ASP A 16 0.83 4.11 4.04
C ASP A 16 1.42 2.71 4.10
N ARG A 17 2.46 2.51 4.91
CA ARG A 17 3.01 1.17 5.17
C ARG A 17 1.97 0.25 5.81
N LEU A 18 1.18 0.74 6.76
CA LEU A 18 0.13 -0.05 7.40
C LEU A 18 -0.93 -0.47 6.37
N LEU A 19 -1.39 0.44 5.52
CA LEU A 19 -2.36 0.15 4.46
C LEU A 19 -1.80 -0.85 3.44
N ALA A 20 -0.56 -0.66 2.99
CA ALA A 20 0.10 -1.58 2.07
C ALA A 20 0.16 -3.01 2.65
N VAL A 21 0.58 -3.14 3.91
CA VAL A 21 0.61 -4.45 4.60
C VAL A 21 -0.79 -5.03 4.76
N ALA A 22 -1.77 -4.22 5.17
CA ALA A 22 -3.15 -4.66 5.34
C ALA A 22 -3.75 -5.18 4.02
N PHE A 23 -3.53 -4.48 2.90
CA PHE A 23 -3.98 -4.94 1.59
C PHE A 23 -3.28 -6.21 1.13
N THR A 24 -1.97 -6.36 1.38
CA THR A 24 -1.27 -7.62 1.08
C THR A 24 -1.85 -8.79 1.88
N VAL A 25 -2.10 -8.62 3.18
CA VAL A 25 -2.71 -9.66 4.02
C VAL A 25 -4.12 -10.00 3.51
N LEU A 26 -4.94 -8.98 3.23
CA LEU A 26 -6.29 -9.17 2.72
C LEU A 26 -6.28 -9.90 1.37
N MET A 27 -5.36 -9.56 0.47
CA MET A 27 -5.16 -10.27 -0.79
C MET A 27 -4.87 -11.75 -0.56
N TRP A 28 -3.97 -12.11 0.36
CA TRP A 28 -3.69 -13.52 0.67
C TRP A 28 -4.93 -14.27 1.19
N VAL A 29 -5.73 -13.63 2.04
CA VAL A 29 -7.02 -14.18 2.50
C VAL A 29 -7.95 -14.46 1.32
N PHE A 30 -8.09 -13.50 0.39
CA PHE A 30 -8.90 -13.68 -0.81
C PHE A 30 -8.35 -14.78 -1.73
N LEU A 31 -7.04 -14.84 -1.95
CA LEU A 31 -6.42 -15.90 -2.75
C LEU A 31 -6.68 -17.28 -2.17
N ALA A 32 -6.59 -17.43 -0.85
CA ALA A 32 -6.88 -18.69 -0.18
C ALA A 32 -8.36 -19.07 -0.34
N LEU A 33 -9.27 -18.12 -0.11
CA LEU A 33 -10.71 -18.33 -0.30
C LEU A 33 -11.04 -18.76 -1.74
N VAL A 34 -10.47 -18.06 -2.72
CA VAL A 34 -10.65 -18.37 -4.15
C VAL A 34 -10.10 -19.75 -4.49
N TYR A 35 -8.93 -20.12 -3.94
CA TYR A 35 -8.36 -21.45 -4.11
C TYR A 35 -9.28 -22.54 -3.56
N PHE A 36 -9.82 -22.38 -2.35
CA PHE A 36 -10.74 -23.38 -1.77
C PHE A 36 -12.04 -23.49 -2.57
N ALA A 37 -12.61 -22.35 -2.99
CA ALA A 37 -13.79 -22.35 -3.85
C ALA A 37 -13.53 -23.06 -5.19
N ALA A 38 -12.44 -22.72 -5.88
CA ALA A 38 -12.10 -23.29 -7.17
C ALA A 38 -11.71 -24.78 -7.08
N SER A 39 -10.96 -25.17 -6.05
CA SER A 39 -10.55 -26.58 -5.87
C SER A 39 -11.72 -27.50 -5.51
N SER A 40 -12.78 -26.99 -4.89
CA SER A 40 -14.00 -27.78 -4.58
C SER A 40 -14.77 -28.26 -5.82
N VAL A 41 -14.61 -27.59 -6.96
CA VAL A 41 -15.24 -27.93 -8.24
C VAL A 41 -14.25 -28.41 -9.28
N ALA A 42 -12.97 -28.58 -8.90
CA ALA A 42 -11.92 -29.02 -9.81
C ALA A 42 -12.12 -30.49 -10.21
N SER A 43 -11.96 -30.78 -11.50
CA SER A 43 -12.21 -32.10 -12.08
C SER A 43 -11.08 -33.12 -11.85
N SER A 44 -9.89 -32.68 -11.43
CA SER A 44 -8.75 -33.56 -11.14
C SER A 44 -7.75 -32.94 -10.17
N THR A 45 -6.95 -33.80 -9.54
CA THR A 45 -5.84 -33.39 -8.66
C THR A 45 -4.85 -32.48 -9.37
N THR A 46 -4.59 -32.70 -10.66
CA THR A 46 -3.69 -31.86 -11.46
C THR A 46 -4.19 -30.41 -11.54
N VAL A 47 -5.50 -30.20 -11.74
CA VAL A 47 -6.08 -28.85 -11.77
C VAL A 47 -5.90 -28.16 -10.41
N SER A 48 -6.15 -28.87 -9.31
CA SER A 48 -5.95 -28.32 -7.96
C SER A 48 -4.48 -27.94 -7.69
N VAL A 49 -3.52 -28.74 -8.14
CA VAL A 49 -2.09 -28.42 -8.03
C VAL A 49 -1.74 -27.17 -8.82
N VAL A 50 -2.26 -27.03 -10.05
CA VAL A 50 -2.03 -25.83 -10.88
C VAL A 50 -2.63 -24.60 -10.21
N LEU A 51 -3.87 -24.70 -9.70
CA LEU A 51 -4.53 -23.60 -8.97
C LEU A 51 -3.71 -23.17 -7.75
N LEU A 52 -3.18 -24.13 -6.98
CA LEU A 52 -2.31 -23.85 -5.83
C LEU A 52 -1.03 -23.15 -6.26
N ALA A 53 -0.35 -23.65 -7.29
CA ALA A 53 0.87 -23.06 -7.81
C ALA A 53 0.63 -21.62 -8.31
N SER A 54 -0.45 -21.38 -9.07
CA SER A 54 -0.83 -20.05 -9.54
C SER A 54 -1.16 -19.09 -8.38
N MET A 55 -1.91 -19.55 -7.38
CA MET A 55 -2.21 -18.79 -6.15
C MET A 55 -0.93 -18.36 -5.45
N LEU A 56 0.01 -19.29 -5.25
CA LEU A 56 1.29 -19.02 -4.59
C LEU A 56 2.18 -18.07 -5.40
N MET A 57 2.30 -18.27 -6.72
CA MET A 57 3.09 -17.39 -7.59
C MET A 57 2.55 -15.96 -7.58
N LEU A 58 1.23 -15.81 -7.75
CA LEU A 58 0.57 -14.51 -7.75
C LEU A 58 0.76 -13.81 -6.39
N GLY A 59 0.50 -14.53 -5.30
CA GLY A 59 0.65 -14.00 -3.95
C GLY A 59 2.10 -13.60 -3.62
N ALA A 60 3.07 -14.44 -3.99
CA ALA A 60 4.48 -14.20 -3.74
C ALA A 60 5.01 -13.00 -4.55
N PHE A 61 4.75 -12.94 -5.85
CA PHE A 61 5.21 -11.82 -6.67
C PHE A 61 4.53 -10.50 -6.29
N ASN A 62 3.22 -10.51 -6.03
CA ASN A 62 2.55 -9.31 -5.55
C ASN A 62 3.13 -8.82 -4.21
N THR A 63 3.38 -9.74 -3.27
CA THR A 63 4.02 -9.42 -1.99
C THR A 63 5.43 -8.85 -2.21
N ALA A 64 6.22 -9.43 -3.10
CA ALA A 64 7.56 -8.94 -3.44
C ALA A 64 7.52 -7.52 -4.03
N SER A 65 6.55 -7.22 -4.90
CA SER A 65 6.34 -5.87 -5.45
C SER A 65 6.03 -4.85 -4.36
N ILE A 66 5.14 -5.18 -3.41
CA ILE A 66 4.82 -4.31 -2.27
C ILE A 66 6.04 -4.10 -1.37
N VAL A 67 6.82 -5.15 -1.09
CA VAL A 67 8.07 -5.04 -0.33
C VAL A 67 9.07 -4.12 -1.06
N GLY A 68 9.20 -4.25 -2.38
CA GLY A 68 10.01 -3.37 -3.22
C GLY A 68 9.56 -1.91 -3.10
N MET A 69 8.26 -1.65 -3.24
CA MET A 69 7.67 -0.33 -3.09
C MET A 69 7.98 0.28 -1.71
N ILE A 70 7.77 -0.47 -0.62
CA ILE A 70 8.05 0.00 0.74
C ILE A 70 9.54 0.33 0.93
N ARG A 71 10.45 -0.51 0.41
CA ARG A 71 11.90 -0.28 0.49
C ARG A 71 12.32 1.00 -0.25
N THR A 72 11.86 1.17 -1.49
CA THR A 72 12.17 2.35 -2.29
C THR A 72 11.59 3.62 -1.69
N TYR A 73 10.39 3.55 -1.10
CA TYR A 73 9.76 4.69 -0.46
C TYR A 73 10.44 5.06 0.86
N ALA A 74 10.93 4.07 1.62
CA ALA A 74 11.72 4.33 2.82
C ALA A 74 13.04 5.06 2.49
N ALA A 75 13.70 4.70 1.37
CA ALA A 75 14.93 5.35 0.92
C ALA A 75 14.73 6.80 0.44
N ASN A 76 13.55 7.11 -0.12
CA ASN A 76 13.26 8.41 -0.73
C ASN A 76 12.20 9.23 0.04
N ARG A 77 11.93 8.88 1.30
CA ARG A 77 10.80 9.44 2.05
C ARG A 77 10.92 10.97 2.27
N ASP A 78 12.13 11.47 2.48
CA ASP A 78 12.31 12.88 2.85
C ASP A 78 12.08 13.81 1.64
N LEU A 79 12.29 13.32 0.42
CA LEU A 79 11.97 14.04 -0.82
C LEU A 79 10.48 13.98 -1.14
N ILE A 80 9.88 12.78 -1.11
CA ILE A 80 8.49 12.55 -1.51
C ILE A 80 7.52 13.23 -0.55
N TYR A 81 7.62 12.95 0.75
CA TYR A 81 6.60 13.35 1.72
C TYR A 81 6.75 14.81 2.17
N ARG A 82 7.92 15.43 1.97
CA ARG A 82 8.12 16.84 2.28
C ARG A 82 7.34 17.72 1.31
N GLU A 83 7.44 17.46 0.01
CA GLU A 83 6.67 18.20 -1.00
C GLU A 83 5.16 17.99 -0.83
N ASP A 84 4.71 16.79 -0.47
CA ASP A 84 3.31 16.52 -0.16
C ASP A 84 2.80 17.34 1.03
N ILE A 85 3.58 17.46 2.11
CA ILE A 85 3.22 18.28 3.26
C ILE A 85 3.14 19.76 2.88
N LEU A 86 4.09 20.26 2.09
CA LEU A 86 4.09 21.64 1.63
C LEU A 86 2.88 21.92 0.73
N ASN A 87 2.54 21.01 -0.19
CA ASN A 87 1.34 21.10 -1.02
C ASN A 87 0.05 21.08 -0.18
N LEU A 88 -0.04 20.21 0.83
CA LEU A 88 -1.18 20.16 1.75
C LEU A 88 -1.31 21.48 2.53
N ASP A 89 -0.19 22.06 2.95
CA ASP A 89 -0.20 23.34 3.68
C ASP A 89 -0.59 24.50 2.74
N ARG A 90 -0.11 24.53 1.49
CA ARG A 90 -0.56 25.48 0.45
C ARG A 90 -2.08 25.36 0.19
N ALA A 91 -2.59 24.14 0.03
CA ALA A 91 -4.02 23.89 -0.20
C ALA A 91 -4.88 24.34 1.00
N ARG A 92 -4.39 24.17 2.23
CA ARG A 92 -5.05 24.67 3.44
C ARG A 92 -5.08 26.20 3.47
N GLN A 93 -3.98 26.86 3.12
CA GLN A 93 -3.90 28.34 3.05
C GLN A 93 -4.85 28.91 2.00
N GLN A 94 -4.96 28.27 0.83
CA GLN A 94 -5.92 28.64 -0.21
C GLN A 94 -7.37 28.50 0.28
N ARG A 95 -7.70 27.38 0.93
CA ARG A 95 -9.04 27.14 1.51
C ARG A 95 -9.39 28.11 2.64
N ALA A 96 -8.39 28.57 3.39
CA ALA A 96 -8.56 29.56 4.45
C ALA A 96 -8.73 31.00 3.93
N GLY A 97 -8.79 31.23 2.62
CA GLY A 97 -9.03 32.55 2.03
C GLY A 97 -7.82 33.49 2.03
N VAL A 98 -6.65 33.03 2.49
CA VAL A 98 -5.43 33.84 2.58
C VAL A 98 -4.79 34.08 1.20
N GLY A 99 -5.24 33.38 0.15
CA GLY A 99 -4.68 33.45 -1.20
C GLY A 99 -5.26 34.50 -2.16
N ARG A 100 -6.14 35.41 -1.73
CA ARG A 100 -6.73 36.47 -2.59
C ARG A 100 -6.45 37.90 -2.08
N ALA A 101 -5.26 38.15 -1.57
CA ALA A 101 -4.80 39.49 -1.23
C ALA A 101 -3.43 39.79 -1.86
N VAL A 102 -3.33 39.57 -3.18
CA VAL A 102 -2.38 40.24 -4.08
C VAL A 102 -3.08 40.41 -5.42
#